data_AF-A0A4P2VS99-F1
#
_entry.id   AF-A0A4P2VS99-F1
#
_cell.length_a   1.000
_cell.length_b   1.000
_cell.length_c   1.000
_cell.angle_alpha   90.00
_cell.angle_beta   90.00
_cell.angle_gamma   90.00
#
_symmetry.space_group_name_H-M   'P 1'
#
loop_
_entity.id
_entity.type
_entity.pdbx_description
1 polymer ?
#
loop_
_entity_poly.entity_id
_entity_poly.type
_entity_poly.pdbx_seq_one_letter_code
_entity_poly.pdbx_strand_id
1 'polypeptide(L)'
;MIEKKLSIEEIKARLKVVCICKGIKQARICEAIERGADTVEKVNKVTGSGSGGCNATRCGPVIKKLVENKGRVLLEPYKTEIEDDDLNF
;
A
#
# COMPACT_ATOMS: atom_id res chain seq x y z
N MET A 1 -9.88 -25.13 3.44
CA MET A 1 -9.57 -23.79 2.90
C MET A 1 -10.29 -22.79 3.79
N ILE A 2 -9.60 -21.80 4.35
CA ILE A 2 -10.23 -20.82 5.26
C ILE A 2 -10.91 -19.76 4.40
N GLU A 3 -12.24 -19.69 4.43
CA GLU A 3 -12.98 -18.59 3.82
C GLU A 3 -12.70 -17.30 4.59
N LYS A 4 -11.87 -16.42 4.00
CA LYS A 4 -11.56 -15.10 4.56
C LYS A 4 -12.68 -14.14 4.14
N LYS A 5 -13.64 -13.89 5.04
CA LYS A 5 -14.71 -12.91 4.81
C LYS A 5 -14.15 -11.50 4.97
N LEU A 6 -14.06 -10.74 3.87
CA LEU A 6 -13.64 -9.34 3.88
C LEU A 6 -14.85 -8.40 3.92
N SER A 7 -14.69 -7.24 4.56
CA SER A 7 -15.67 -6.15 4.47
C SER A 7 -15.64 -5.48 3.09
N ILE A 8 -16.71 -4.77 2.72
CA ILE A 8 -16.77 -3.98 1.49
C ILE A 8 -15.63 -2.95 1.45
N GLU A 9 -15.30 -2.37 2.59
CA GLU A 9 -14.24 -1.36 2.71
C GLU A 9 -12.86 -1.97 2.49
N GLU A 10 -12.60 -3.17 3.02
CA GLU A 10 -11.35 -3.89 2.78
C GLU A 10 -11.19 -4.29 1.31
N ILE A 11 -12.27 -4.71 0.66
CA ILE A 11 -12.28 -5.01 -0.78
C ILE A 11 -11.95 -3.76 -1.57
N LYS A 12 -12.63 -2.64 -1.29
CA LYS A 12 -12.35 -1.34 -1.93
C LYS A 12 -10.90 -0.92 -1.73
N ALA A 13 -10.38 -1.04 -0.51
CA ALA A 13 -9.01 -0.69 -0.19
C ALA A 13 -7.99 -1.57 -0.93
N ARG A 14 -8.24 -2.88 -1.05
CA ARG A 14 -7.39 -3.80 -1.82
C ARG A 14 -7.32 -3.44 -3.31
N LEU A 15 -8.36 -2.84 -3.87
CA LEU A 15 -8.40 -2.39 -5.27
C LEU A 15 -7.66 -1.05 -5.50
N LYS A 16 -7.43 -0.24 -4.46
CA LYS A 16 -6.71 1.04 -4.58
C LYS A 16 -5.28 0.80 -5.11
N VAL A 17 -4.86 1.64 -6.06
CA VAL A 17 -3.49 1.64 -6.59
C VAL A 17 -2.57 2.24 -5.56
N VAL A 18 -1.49 1.54 -5.22
CA VAL A 18 -0.42 2.02 -4.31
C VAL A 18 0.77 2.57 -5.11
N CYS A 19 1.24 1.82 -6.12
CA CYS A 19 2.30 2.29 -7.01
C CYS A 19 1.70 2.95 -8.25
N ILE A 20 1.53 4.28 -8.18
CA ILE A 20 0.82 5.06 -9.21
C ILE A 20 1.50 4.96 -10.59
N CYS A 21 2.84 5.03 -10.67
CA CYS A 21 3.56 4.93 -11.96
C CYS A 21 3.56 3.53 -12.58
N LYS A 22 3.26 2.48 -11.80
CA LYS A 22 3.27 1.09 -12.27
C LYS A 22 1.89 0.43 -12.21
N GLY A 23 0.86 1.14 -11.77
CA GLY A 23 -0.50 0.62 -11.61
C GLY A 23 -0.63 -0.52 -10.60
N ILE A 24 0.28 -0.65 -9.61
CA ILE A 24 0.28 -1.78 -8.68
C ILE A 24 -0.73 -1.53 -7.56
N LYS A 25 -1.72 -2.42 -7.45
CA LYS A 25 -2.78 -2.38 -6.43
C LYS A 25 -2.29 -2.82 -5.04
N GLN A 26 -2.96 -2.35 -4.00
CA GLN A 26 -2.67 -2.69 -2.60
C GLN A 26 -2.75 -4.21 -2.36
N ALA A 27 -3.70 -4.91 -2.98
CA ALA A 27 -3.84 -6.36 -2.89
C ALA A 27 -2.52 -7.11 -3.20
N ARG A 28 -1.83 -6.72 -4.29
CA ARG A 28 -0.59 -7.37 -4.72
C ARG A 28 0.55 -7.17 -3.74
N ILE A 29 0.60 -6.00 -3.09
CA ILE A 29 1.58 -5.69 -2.04
C ILE A 29 1.28 -6.48 -0.77
N CYS A 30 0.01 -6.50 -0.33
CA CYS A 30 -0.42 -7.31 0.81
C CYS A 30 -0.08 -8.80 0.61
N GLU A 31 -0.37 -9.36 -0.57
CA GLU A 31 -0.02 -10.74 -0.92
C GLU A 31 1.49 -11.00 -0.89
N ALA A 32 2.31 -10.05 -1.33
CA ALA A 32 3.77 -10.19 -1.27
C ALA A 32 4.25 -10.26 0.18
N ILE A 33 3.68 -9.43 1.07
CA ILE A 33 4.00 -9.42 2.50
C ILE A 33 3.51 -10.71 3.17
N GLU A 34 2.29 -11.16 2.87
CA GLU A 34 1.73 -12.44 3.35
C GLU A 34 2.59 -13.64 2.92
N ARG A 35 3.33 -13.52 1.80
CA ARG A 35 4.29 -14.53 1.30
C ARG A 35 5.72 -14.34 1.84
N GLY A 36 5.94 -13.41 2.78
CA GLY A 36 7.22 -13.25 3.47
C GLY A 36 8.11 -12.10 2.98
N ALA A 37 7.60 -11.19 2.14
CA ALA A 37 8.32 -9.95 1.83
C ALA A 37 8.19 -8.94 2.99
N ASP A 38 9.11 -9.01 3.95
CA ASP A 38 9.11 -8.27 5.22
C ASP A 38 9.87 -6.93 5.20
N THR A 39 10.28 -6.45 4.02
CA THR A 39 10.98 -5.16 3.83
C THR A 39 10.48 -4.47 2.58
N VAL A 40 10.62 -3.15 2.51
CA VAL A 40 10.24 -2.36 1.32
C VAL A 40 10.99 -2.85 0.08
N GLU A 41 12.29 -3.15 0.21
CA GLU A 41 13.12 -3.69 -0.86
C GLU A 41 12.63 -5.05 -1.36
N LYS A 42 12.31 -5.99 -0.45
CA LYS A 42 11.77 -7.31 -0.85
C LYS A 42 10.40 -7.16 -1.51
N VAL A 43 9.53 -6.30 -0.98
CA VAL A 43 8.21 -6.03 -1.60
C VAL A 43 8.38 -5.43 -2.99
N ASN A 44 9.26 -4.45 -3.16
CA ASN A 44 9.58 -3.84 -4.45
C ASN A 44 10.08 -4.89 -5.44
N LYS A 45 10.99 -5.77 -5.01
CA LYS A 45 11.53 -6.85 -5.85
C LYS A 45 10.45 -7.84 -6.30
N VAL A 46 9.53 -8.23 -5.41
CA VAL A 46 8.48 -9.23 -5.70
C VAL A 46 7.34 -8.66 -6.54
N THR A 47 6.99 -7.39 -6.32
CA THR A 47 5.82 -6.77 -6.95
C THR A 47 6.16 -5.93 -8.18
N GLY A 48 7.43 -5.54 -8.33
CA GLY A 48 7.88 -4.57 -9.34
C GLY A 48 7.66 -3.12 -8.94
N SER A 49 7.13 -2.82 -7.74
CA SER A 49 7.02 -1.45 -7.25
C SER A 49 8.39 -0.83 -7.02
N GLY A 50 8.45 0.50 -6.96
CA GLY A 50 9.70 1.23 -6.76
C GLY A 50 10.65 1.30 -7.96
N SER A 51 10.47 0.43 -8.97
CA SER A 51 11.28 0.39 -10.20
C SER A 51 10.84 1.33 -11.34
N GLY A 52 9.88 2.23 -11.07
CA GLY A 52 9.43 3.23 -12.04
C GLY A 52 10.23 4.52 -11.92
N GLY A 53 10.04 5.47 -12.85
CA GLY A 53 10.78 6.74 -12.87
C GLY A 53 10.61 7.62 -11.63
N CYS A 54 9.65 7.32 -10.74
CA CYS A 54 9.53 7.98 -9.44
C CYS A 54 10.30 7.28 -8.30
N ASN A 55 11.09 6.23 -8.58
CA ASN A 55 12.03 5.58 -7.64
C ASN A 55 11.49 5.37 -6.23
N ALA A 56 10.31 4.74 -6.12
CA ALA A 56 9.60 4.49 -4.87
C ALA A 56 9.17 5.73 -4.05
N THR A 57 9.46 6.97 -4.46
CA THR A 57 9.13 8.19 -3.71
C THR A 57 7.64 8.28 -3.32
N ARG A 58 6.73 7.85 -4.19
CA ARG A 58 5.28 7.93 -3.94
C ARG A 58 4.69 6.71 -3.22
N CYS A 59 5.16 5.51 -3.53
CA CYS A 59 4.60 4.27 -2.97
C CYS A 59 5.37 3.74 -1.77
N GLY A 60 6.66 4.07 -1.64
CA GLY A 60 7.56 3.62 -0.57
C GLY A 60 7.01 3.88 0.83
N PRO A 61 6.53 5.10 1.16
CA PRO A 61 5.94 5.38 2.47
C PRO A 61 4.73 4.50 2.79
N VAL A 62 3.85 4.25 1.80
CA VAL A 62 2.67 3.38 1.98
C VAL A 62 3.08 1.91 2.11
N ILE A 63 4.04 1.45 1.32
CA ILE A 63 4.58 0.09 1.39
C ILE A 63 5.23 -0.15 2.76
N LYS A 64 5.97 0.83 3.29
CA LYS A 64 6.54 0.76 4.64
C LYS A 64 5.46 0.55 5.69
N LYS A 65 4.39 1.37 5.67
CA LYS A 65 3.24 1.22 6.57
C LYS A 65 2.57 -0.17 6.43
N LEU A 66 2.46 -0.69 5.21
CA LEU A 66 1.90 -2.03 4.96
C LEU A 66 2.78 -3.15 5.52
N VAL A 67 4.10 -3.04 5.39
CA VAL A 67 5.06 -3.99 5.97
C VAL A 67 4.96 -3.96 7.51
N GLU A 68 4.94 -2.77 8.11
CA GLU A 68 4.74 -2.59 9.55
C GLU A 68 3.41 -3.19 10.01
N ASN A 69 2.35 -3.05 9.20
CA ASN A 69 1.05 -3.66 9.45
C ASN A 69 0.94 -5.12 9.00
N LYS A 70 2.06 -5.80 8.71
CA LYS A 70 2.14 -7.22 8.34
C LYS A 70 1.23 -7.60 7.17
N GLY A 71 1.08 -6.70 6.18
CA GLY A 71 0.28 -6.92 4.98
C GLY A 71 -1.24 -6.78 5.20
N ARG A 72 -1.69 -6.39 6.41
CA ARG A 72 -3.09 -6.02 6.63
C ARG A 72 -3.41 -4.74 5.85
N VAL A 73 -4.59 -4.72 5.23
CA VAL A 73 -5.00 -3.65 4.34
C VAL A 73 -5.11 -2.31 5.09
N LEU A 74 -4.64 -1.23 4.47
CA LEU A 74 -4.89 0.14 4.92
C LEU A 74 -6.15 0.65 4.24
N LEU A 75 -7.16 1.01 5.04
CA LEU A 75 -8.42 1.57 4.52
C LEU A 75 -8.18 2.95 3.90
N GLU A 76 -7.33 3.75 4.53
CA GLU A 76 -6.95 5.10 4.12
C GLU A 76 -5.43 5.21 3.91
N PRO A 77 -4.87 4.61 2.83
CA PRO A 77 -3.41 4.56 2.61
C PRO A 77 -2.76 5.93 2.35
N TYR A 78 -3.57 6.97 2.10
CA TYR A 78 -3.14 8.32 1.69
C TYR A 78 -3.68 9.43 2.58
N LYS A 79 -4.20 9.10 3.77
CA LYS A 79 -4.74 10.15 4.64
C LYS A 79 -3.62 11.09 5.07
N THR A 80 -3.84 12.38 4.82
CA THR A 80 -3.09 13.49 5.39
C THR A 80 -4.04 14.20 6.35
N GLU A 81 -3.59 14.45 7.56
CA GLU A 81 -4.28 15.34 8.49
C GLU A 81 -3.91 16.76 8.07
N ILE A 82 -4.91 17.57 7.76
CA ILE A 82 -4.75 18.99 7.47
C ILE A 82 -5.38 19.70 8.66
N GLU A 83 -4.61 20.52 9.36
CA GLU A 83 -5.14 21.36 10.43
C GLU A 83 -5.90 22.53 9.80
N ASP A 84 -7.00 22.97 10.42
CA ASP A 84 -7.84 24.04 9.88
C ASP A 84 -7.03 25.34 9.62
N ASP A 85 -5.95 25.54 10.38
CA ASP A 85 -5.03 26.67 10.24
C ASP A 85 -4.18 26.62 8.96
N ASP A 86 -3.97 25.45 8.36
CA ASP A 86 -3.25 25.24 7.09
C ASP A 86 -4.11 25.53 5.85
N LEU A 87 -5.43 25.75 6.02
CA LEU A 87 -6.38 26.06 4.95
C LEU A 87 -6.55 27.57 4.71
N ASN A 88 -5.87 28.43 5.48
CA ASN A 88 -5.89 29.87 5.28
C ASN A 88 -4.99 30.28 4.10
N PHE A 89 -5.54 30.16 2.90
CA PHE A 89 -5.04 30.78 1.66
C PHE A 89 -5.46 32.26 1.57
#